data_AF-A0A2K4DPQ1-F1
#
_entry.id   AF-A0A2K4DPQ1-F1
#
_cell.length_a   1.000
_cell.length_b   1.000
_cell.length_c   1.000
_cell.angle_alpha   90.00
_cell.angle_beta   90.00
_cell.angle_gamma   90.00
#
_symmetry.space_group_name_H-M   'P 1'
#
loop_
_entity.id
_entity.type
_entity.pdbx_description
1 polymer ?
#
loop_
_entity_poly.entity_id
_entity_poly.type
_entity_poly.pdbx_seq_one_letter_code
_entity_poly.pdbx_strand_id
1 'polypeptide(L)' 'MRKFLIFSNIFILIFAFLNNKKVKDKYRISLNDIESDADILDQHGMYRDKDGNIYPKEELYE' A
#
# COMPACT_ATOMS: atom_id res chain seq x y z
N MET A 1 -2.71 -27.64 -32.38
CA MET A 1 -2.62 -27.96 -30.93
C MET A 1 -1.59 -27.10 -30.20
N ARG A 2 -0.32 -27.02 -30.64
CA ARG A 2 0.72 -26.17 -30.00
C ARG A 2 0.33 -24.69 -29.81
N LYS A 3 -0.29 -24.06 -30.82
CA LYS A 3 -0.74 -22.65 -30.73
C LYS A 3 -1.77 -22.44 -29.62
N PHE A 4 -2.67 -23.39 -29.41
CA PHE A 4 -3.70 -23.33 -28.37
C PHE A 4 -3.10 -23.35 -26.95
N LEU A 5 -2.06 -24.16 -26.74
CA LEU A 5 -1.32 -24.21 -25.47
C LEU A 5 -0.57 -22.91 -25.15
N ILE A 6 -0.12 -22.20 -26.19
CA ILE A 6 0.53 -20.89 -26.02
C ILE A 6 -0.51 -19.85 -25.60
N PHE A 7 -1.67 -19.81 -26.28
CA PHE A 7 -2.76 -18.90 -25.91
C PHE A 7 -3.29 -19.17 -24.50
N SER A 8 -3.43 -20.43 -24.09
CA SER A 8 -3.88 -20.76 -22.74
C SER A 8 -2.88 -20.32 -21.67
N ASN A 9 -1.58 -20.47 -21.91
CA ASN A 9 -0.54 -20.00 -20.99
C ASN A 9 -0.54 -18.47 -20.85
N ILE A 10 -0.65 -17.76 -21.97
CA ILE A 10 -0.74 -16.28 -21.96
C ILE A 10 -1.99 -15.83 -21.20
N PHE A 11 -3.12 -16.51 -21.41
CA PHE A 11 -4.36 -16.19 -20.70
C PHE A 11 -4.23 -16.39 -19.17
N ILE A 12 -3.61 -17.49 -18.74
CA ILE A 12 -3.35 -17.75 -17.31
C ILE A 12 -2.45 -16.67 -16.71
N LEU A 13 -1.39 -16.26 -17.42
CA LEU A 13 -0.49 -15.18 -16.97
C LEU A 13 -1.22 -13.84 -16.81
N ILE A 14 -2.04 -13.46 -17.79
CA ILE A 14 -2.83 -12.22 -17.74
C ILE A 14 -3.81 -12.27 -16.57
N PHE A 15 -4.50 -13.40 -16.38
CA PHE A 15 -5.45 -13.58 -15.29
C PHE A 15 -4.77 -13.50 -13.91
N ALA A 16 -3.62 -14.15 -13.75
CA ALA A 16 -2.83 -14.09 -12.53
C ALA A 16 -2.32 -12.67 -12.23
N PHE A 17 -1.86 -11.94 -13.25
CA PHE A 17 -1.43 -10.55 -13.10
C PHE A 17 -2.56 -9.63 -12.66
N LEU A 18 -3.74 -9.73 -13.30
CA LEU A 18 -4.90 -8.90 -12.96
C LEU A 18 -5.42 -9.17 -11.54
N ASN A 19 -5.43 -10.44 -11.10
CA ASN A 19 -5.82 -10.77 -9.73
C ASN A 19 -4.81 -10.24 -8.70
N ASN A 20 -3.51 -10.36 -8.97
CA ASN A 20 -2.49 -9.79 -8.09
C ASN A 20 -2.63 -8.26 -7.99
N LYS A 21 -2.89 -7.57 -9.10
CA LYS A 21 -3.14 -6.12 -9.09
C LYS A 21 -4.36 -5.77 -8.24
N LYS A 22 -5.48 -6.47 -8.44
CA LYS A 22 -6.71 -6.25 -7.64
C LYS A 22 -6.47 -6.50 -6.14
N VAL A 23 -5.70 -7.53 -5.78
CA VAL A 23 -5.38 -7.81 -4.38
C VAL A 23 -4.48 -6.72 -3.80
N LYS A 24 -3.44 -6.28 -4.53
CA LYS A 24 -2.59 -5.16 -4.11
C LYS A 24 -3.39 -3.87 -3.89
N ASP A 25 -4.28 -3.54 -4.83
CA ASP A 25 -5.11 -2.34 -4.75
C ASP A 25 -6.14 -2.44 -3.60
N LYS A 26 -6.80 -3.59 -3.44
CA LYS A 26 -7.82 -3.80 -2.40
C LYS A 26 -7.25 -3.76 -0.98
N TYR A 27 -6.08 -4.35 -0.78
CA TYR A 27 -5.47 -4.46 0.54
C TYR A 27 -4.39 -3.40 0.78
N ARG A 28 -4.22 -2.44 -0.15
CA ARG A 28 -3.13 -1.45 -0.14
C ARG A 28 -1.78 -2.10 0.20
N ILE A 29 -1.55 -3.32 -0.31
CA ILE A 29 -0.30 -4.05 -0.05
C ILE A 29 0.77 -3.42 -0.95
N SER A 30 1.29 -2.30 -0.48
CA SER A 30 2.55 -1.74 -0.92
C SER A 30 3.64 -2.68 -0.39
N LEU A 31 4.43 -3.26 -1.30
CA LEU A 31 5.62 -4.03 -0.92
C LEU A 31 6.73 -3.13 -0.33
N ASN A 32 6.47 -1.82 -0.23
CA ASN A 32 7.33 -0.80 0.36
C ASN A 32 6.78 -0.25 1.69
N ASP A 33 5.64 -0.72 2.21
CA ASP A 33 5.05 -0.18 3.44
C ASP A 33 5.73 -0.74 4.68
N ILE A 34 6.87 -0.15 4.99
CA ILE A 34 7.16 0.22 6.37
C ILE A 34 6.73 1.69 6.46
N GLU A 35 5.42 1.98 6.42
CA GLU A 35 4.95 3.31 6.82
C GLU A 35 5.40 3.50 8.27
N SER A 36 6.22 4.53 8.51
CA SER A 36 6.65 4.81 9.86
C SER A 36 5.46 5.34 10.66
N ASP A 37 5.46 5.13 11.98
CA ASP A 37 4.46 5.73 12.88
C ASP A 37 4.32 7.25 12.62
N ALA A 38 5.41 7.92 12.23
CA ALA A 38 5.41 9.34 11.89
C ALA A 38 4.61 9.65 10.62
N ASP A 39 4.68 8.81 9.58
CA ASP A 39 3.92 8.98 8.33
C ASP A 39 2.42 8.81 8.56
N ILE A 40 2.05 7.85 9.42
CA ILE A 40 0.66 7.63 9.82
C ILE A 40 0.14 8.84 10.61
N LEU A 41 0.91 9.33 11.58
CA LEU A 41 0.52 10.49 12.36
C LEU A 41 0.42 11.76 11.49
N ASP A 42 1.31 11.93 10.52
CA ASP A 42 1.29 13.04 9.57
C ASP A 42 0.01 13.05 8.71
N GLN A 43 -0.41 11.89 8.19
CA GLN A 43 -1.68 11.76 7.46
C GLN A 43 -2.89 12.18 8.30
N HIS A 44 -2.81 12.03 9.62
CA HIS A 44 -3.86 12.44 10.56
C HIS A 44 -3.66 13.85 11.13
N GLY A 45 -2.69 14.62 10.64
CA GLY A 45 -2.41 15.97 11.14
C GLY A 45 -1.86 15.99 12.56
N MET A 46 -1.24 14.89 13.00
CA MET A 46 -0.69 14.71 14.34
C MET A 46 0.84 14.54 14.29
N TYR A 47 1.49 14.69 15.44
CA TYR A 47 2.91 14.35 15.62
C TYR A 47 3.13 13.70 16.98
N ARG A 48 4.23 12.97 17.12
CA ARG A 48 4.68 12.41 18.40
C ARG A 48 5.85 13.25 18.93
N ASP A 49 5.77 13.68 20.18
CA ASP A 49 6.85 14.42 20.85
C ASP A 49 8.01 13.49 21.27
N LYS A 50 9.02 14.05 21.94
CA LYS A 50 10.19 13.28 22.42
C LYS A 50 9.86 12.34 23.59
N ASP A 51 8.77 12.59 24.29
CA ASP A 51 8.32 11.83 25.45
C ASP A 51 7.31 10.72 25.07
N GLY A 52 6.90 10.67 23.80
CA GLY A 52 6.01 9.66 23.22
C GLY A 52 4.53 10.08 23.17
N ASN A 53 4.18 11.30 23.57
CA ASN A 53 2.82 11.82 23.55
C ASN A 53 2.45 12.29 22.14
N ILE A 54 1.17 12.17 21.79
CA ILE A 54 0.63 12.53 20.47
C ILE A 54 -0.14 13.83 20.57
N TYR A 55 0.17 14.79 19.70
CA TYR A 55 -0.48 16.11 19.64
C TYR A 55 -0.91 16.45 18.22
N PRO A 56 -1.99 17.24 18.06
CA PRO A 56 -2.34 17.81 16.77
C PRO A 56 -1.29 18.86 16.35
N LYS A 57 -1.00 18.94 15.05
CA LYS A 57 -0.03 19.88 14.49
C LYS A 57 -0.46 21.36 14.58
N GLU A 58 -1.74 21.61 14.83
CA GLU A 58 -2.27 22.95 15.06
C GLU A 58 -1.64 23.61 16.29
N GLU A 59 -1.32 22.82 17.33
CA GLU A 59 -0.66 23.27 18.56
C GLU A 59 0.82 23.64 18.37
N LEU A 60 1.40 23.39 17.20
CA LEU A 60 2.81 23.71 16.92
C LEU A 60 3.03 25.20 16.58
N TYR A 61 1.96 25.91 16.25
CA TYR A 61 1.97 27.30 15.79
C TYR A 61 1.25 28.27 16.74
N GLU A 62 0.77 27.78 17.90
CA GLU A 62 0.30 28.59 19.02
C GLU A 62 1.43 28.85 20.04
#